data_AF-A0A7J4N945-F1
#
_entry.id   AF-A0A7J4N945-F1
#
_cell.length_a   1.000
_cell.length_b   1.000
_cell.length_c   1.000
_cell.angle_alpha   90.00
_cell.angle_beta   90.00
_cell.angle_gamma   90.00
#
_symmetry.space_group_name_H-M   'P 1'
#
loop_
_entity.id
_entity.type
_entity.pdbx_description
1 polymer ?
#
loop_
_entity_poly.entity_id
_entity_poly.type
_entity_poly.pdbx_seq_one_letter_code
_entity_poly.pdbx_strand_id
1 'polypeptide(L)'
;AEVTLVGDGEGGIYDTVSYRQEMNVQVQQVAKNKFRLMAQGENAQGALMLIHTEAGTMDMSQDRLRVRLNDQDMRYTDDPLELLYGQPEDACYTVIDDGEVQQMLVYLPASTLGATTVESVDPLAALFSPAGIAIMIGAVALVALAGVVAFRKR
;
A
#
# COMPACT_ATOMS: atom_id res chain seq x y z
N ALA A 1 3.07 17.12 -2.18
CA ALA A 1 4.01 17.12 -1.05
C ALA A 1 5.01 16.00 -1.29
N GLU A 2 6.20 16.10 -0.72
CA GLU A 2 7.21 15.06 -0.76
C GLU A 2 7.47 14.58 0.66
N VAL A 3 7.51 13.27 0.84
CA VAL A 3 7.68 12.63 2.15
C VAL A 3 8.81 11.63 2.02
N THR A 4 9.82 11.73 2.88
CA THR A 4 10.91 10.76 2.94
C THR A 4 10.83 10.02 4.26
N LEU A 5 10.84 8.69 4.21
CA LEU A 5 10.61 7.83 5.36
C LEU A 5 11.75 6.81 5.49
N VAL A 6 12.27 6.70 6.72
CA VAL A 6 13.17 5.61 7.11
C VAL A 6 12.66 5.01 8.42
N GLY A 7 12.34 3.73 8.41
CA GLY A 7 11.69 3.04 9.53
C GLY A 7 12.35 1.71 9.87
N ASP A 8 12.30 1.37 11.15
CA ASP A 8 12.76 0.11 11.72
C ASP A 8 11.64 -0.55 12.56
N GLY A 9 12.00 -1.53 13.39
CA GLY A 9 11.04 -2.26 14.23
C GLY A 9 10.46 -1.45 15.40
N GLU A 10 11.07 -0.34 15.79
CA GLU A 10 10.70 0.46 16.97
C GLU A 10 10.16 1.85 16.60
N GLY A 11 10.42 2.34 15.39
CA GLY A 11 9.91 3.61 14.90
C GLY A 11 10.52 4.01 13.56
N GLY A 12 10.61 5.31 13.29
CA GLY A 12 11.27 5.80 12.09
C GLY A 12 11.53 7.31 12.13
N ILE A 13 12.49 7.73 11.32
CA ILE A 13 12.75 9.14 11.00
C ILE A 13 12.05 9.49 9.70
N TYR A 14 11.65 10.75 9.59
CA TYR A 14 10.96 11.23 8.40
C TYR A 14 11.26 12.70 8.13
N ASP A 15 11.11 13.06 6.87
CA ASP A 15 11.10 14.44 6.41
C ASP A 15 9.85 14.68 5.55
N THR A 16 9.34 15.91 5.54
CA THR A 16 8.16 16.27 4.75
C THR A 16 8.28 17.68 4.20
N VAL A 17 8.24 17.76 2.88
CA VAL A 17 8.24 19.01 2.12
C VAL A 17 6.86 19.23 1.52
N SER A 18 6.14 20.25 2.01
CA SER A 18 4.83 20.61 1.47
C SER A 18 4.99 21.63 0.35
N TYR A 19 4.54 21.28 -0.86
CA TYR A 19 4.58 22.20 -2.01
C TYR A 19 3.45 23.23 -2.03
N ARG A 20 2.40 23.02 -1.23
CA ARG A 20 1.28 23.96 -1.05
C ARG A 20 1.19 24.38 0.41
N GLN A 21 0.89 25.65 0.65
CA GLN A 21 0.79 26.17 2.02
C GLN A 21 -0.53 25.75 2.67
N GLU A 22 -1.58 25.55 1.87
CA GLU A 22 -2.92 25.27 2.33
C GLU A 22 -3.11 23.80 2.71
N MET A 23 -2.29 22.88 2.18
CA MET A 23 -2.33 21.46 2.51
C MET A 23 -1.05 21.03 3.20
N ASN A 24 -1.18 20.51 4.41
CA ASN A 24 -0.08 19.96 5.20
C ASN A 24 -0.16 18.44 5.24
N VAL A 25 0.99 17.76 5.11
CA VAL A 25 1.10 16.32 5.30
C VAL A 25 1.94 16.08 6.55
N GLN A 26 1.43 15.26 7.46
CA GLN A 26 2.12 14.85 8.67
C GLN A 26 2.31 13.35 8.70
N VAL A 27 3.51 12.92 9.07
CA VAL A 27 3.77 11.52 9.33
C VAL A 27 3.29 11.20 10.74
N GLN A 28 2.28 10.33 10.87
CA GLN A 28 1.74 9.91 12.17
C GLN A 28 2.40 8.66 12.71
N GLN A 29 2.83 7.77 11.82
CA GLN A 29 3.45 6.51 12.19
C GLN A 29 4.42 6.08 11.10
N VAL A 30 5.60 5.61 11.51
CA VAL A 30 6.54 4.88 10.68
C VAL A 30 7.00 3.66 11.46
N ALA A 31 6.92 2.50 10.83
CA ALA A 31 7.50 1.25 11.28
C ALA A 31 7.90 0.45 10.06
N LYS A 32 8.72 -0.59 10.25
CA LYS A 32 9.03 -1.52 9.18
C LYS A 32 7.75 -2.06 8.54
N ASN A 33 7.68 -2.00 7.22
CA ASN A 33 6.56 -2.45 6.39
C ASN A 33 5.23 -1.73 6.62
N LYS A 34 5.21 -0.60 7.36
CA LYS A 34 3.98 0.15 7.59
C LYS A 34 4.22 1.62 7.92
N PHE A 35 3.51 2.51 7.25
CA PHE A 35 3.46 3.92 7.66
C PHE A 35 2.06 4.51 7.51
N ARG A 36 1.83 5.61 8.24
CA ARG A 36 0.60 6.37 8.21
C ARG A 36 0.92 7.85 8.06
N LEU A 37 0.34 8.44 7.01
CA LEU A 37 0.38 9.87 6.73
C LEU A 37 -1.00 10.47 7.00
N MET A 38 -1.02 11.74 7.37
CA MET A 38 -2.23 12.52 7.60
C MET A 38 -2.17 13.80 6.78
N ALA A 39 -3.04 13.92 5.80
CA ALA A 39 -3.24 15.14 5.03
C ALA A 39 -4.32 16.01 5.69
N GLN A 40 -3.99 17.27 6.00
CA GLN A 40 -4.87 18.25 6.64
C GLN A 40 -4.82 19.60 5.93
N GLY A 41 -5.80 20.46 6.20
CA GLY A 41 -5.89 21.81 5.63
C GLY A 41 -6.93 21.86 4.50
N GLU A 42 -6.58 22.44 3.36
CA GLU A 42 -7.45 22.57 2.19
C GLU A 42 -6.84 21.89 0.96
N ASN A 43 -7.64 21.07 0.28
CA ASN A 43 -7.25 20.40 -0.96
C ASN A 43 -8.23 20.77 -2.09
N ALA A 44 -8.23 22.03 -2.53
CA ALA A 44 -9.23 22.52 -3.50
C ALA A 44 -9.10 21.92 -4.91
N GLN A 45 -7.90 21.51 -5.33
CA GLN A 45 -7.61 21.11 -6.72
C GLN A 45 -7.15 19.66 -6.86
N GLY A 46 -7.21 18.88 -5.78
CA GLY A 46 -6.51 17.61 -5.71
C GLY A 46 -5.01 17.81 -5.47
N ALA A 47 -4.36 16.77 -4.99
CA ALA A 47 -2.97 16.82 -4.59
C ALA A 47 -2.23 15.54 -4.96
N LEU A 48 -0.99 15.72 -5.39
CA LEU A 48 -0.06 14.63 -5.60
C LEU A 48 0.96 14.61 -4.45
N MET A 49 1.14 13.43 -3.87
CA MET A 49 2.16 13.15 -2.86
C MET A 49 3.19 12.20 -3.46
N LEU A 50 4.45 12.55 -3.31
CA LEU A 50 5.59 11.69 -3.63
C LEU A 50 6.14 11.16 -2.31
N ILE A 51 6.23 9.84 -2.19
CA ILE A 51 6.67 9.17 -0.97
C ILE A 51 7.90 8.34 -1.31
N HIS A 52 8.99 8.63 -0.62
CA HIS A 52 10.25 7.93 -0.70
C HIS A 52 10.44 7.06 0.53
N THR A 53 10.81 5.80 0.32
CA THR A 53 11.22 4.89 1.40
C THR A 53 12.54 4.24 1.07
N GLU A 54 13.41 4.06 2.08
CA GLU A 54 14.56 3.18 1.92
C GLU A 54 14.12 1.72 1.82
N ALA A 55 14.83 0.91 1.04
CA ALA A 55 14.53 -0.52 0.84
C ALA A 55 14.45 -1.33 2.16
N GLY A 56 15.18 -0.91 3.19
CA GLY A 56 15.11 -1.53 4.53
C GLY A 56 13.83 -1.22 5.30
N THR A 57 13.13 -0.15 4.93
CA THR A 57 11.91 0.36 5.58
C THR A 57 10.67 -0.33 5.06
N MET A 58 10.54 -0.41 3.74
CA MET A 58 9.41 -1.04 3.06
C MET A 58 9.84 -1.56 1.71
N ASP A 59 9.48 -2.80 1.41
CA ASP A 59 9.54 -3.35 0.07
C ASP A 59 8.27 -2.95 -0.68
N MET A 60 8.41 -2.04 -1.64
CA MET A 60 7.31 -1.54 -2.47
C MET A 60 7.15 -2.30 -3.78
N SER A 61 7.86 -3.42 -3.97
CA SER A 61 7.69 -4.26 -5.16
C SER A 61 6.22 -4.66 -5.36
N GLN A 62 5.81 -4.77 -6.63
CA GLN A 62 4.41 -4.96 -7.05
C GLN A 62 3.73 -6.13 -6.33
N ASP A 63 2.40 -6.04 -6.18
CA ASP A 63 1.48 -7.01 -5.56
C ASP A 63 1.57 -7.21 -4.04
N ARG A 64 2.37 -6.38 -3.34
CA ARG A 64 2.58 -6.53 -1.89
C ARG A 64 2.17 -5.32 -1.08
N LEU A 65 1.48 -4.34 -1.63
CA LEU A 65 1.05 -3.16 -0.88
C LEU A 65 -0.46 -3.12 -0.73
N ARG A 66 -0.90 -2.82 0.49
CA ARG A 66 -2.25 -2.33 0.76
C ARG A 66 -2.16 -0.87 1.12
N VAL A 67 -2.83 -0.06 0.31
CA VAL A 67 -2.84 1.39 0.43
C VAL A 67 -4.28 1.81 0.68
N ARG A 68 -4.50 2.52 1.79
CA ARG A 68 -5.83 2.92 2.23
C ARG A 68 -5.89 4.41 2.50
N LEU A 69 -6.95 5.05 2.04
CA LEU A 69 -7.31 6.42 2.40
C LEU A 69 -8.58 6.38 3.25
N ASN A 70 -8.50 6.90 4.47
CA ASN A 70 -9.62 6.86 5.42
C ASN A 70 -10.24 5.47 5.55
N ASP A 71 -9.38 4.45 5.67
CA ASP A 71 -9.71 3.02 5.76
C ASP A 71 -10.34 2.39 4.50
N GLN A 72 -10.45 3.14 3.39
CA GLN A 72 -10.88 2.60 2.09
C GLN A 72 -9.68 2.28 1.21
N ASP A 73 -9.68 1.09 0.59
CA ASP A 73 -8.62 0.67 -0.32
C ASP A 73 -8.55 1.61 -1.54
N MET A 74 -7.34 2.07 -1.84
CA MET A 74 -7.06 2.92 -2.99
C MET A 74 -6.82 2.08 -4.23
N ARG A 75 -7.18 2.62 -5.40
CA ARG A 75 -6.93 1.97 -6.68
C ARG A 75 -5.44 2.04 -7.04
N TYR A 76 -4.83 0.89 -7.33
CA TYR A 76 -3.51 0.84 -7.96
C TYR A 76 -3.62 1.19 -9.45
N THR A 77 -2.64 1.94 -9.96
CA THR A 77 -2.55 2.33 -11.37
C THR A 77 -1.20 1.94 -11.93
N ASP A 78 -1.21 1.19 -13.03
CA ASP A 78 0.01 0.71 -13.69
C ASP A 78 0.77 1.81 -14.45
N ASP A 79 0.05 2.86 -14.91
CA ASP A 79 0.64 3.99 -15.64
C ASP A 79 0.76 5.24 -14.73
N PRO A 80 1.98 5.65 -14.33
CA PRO A 80 2.20 6.87 -13.57
C PRO A 80 1.69 8.14 -14.26
N LEU A 81 1.60 8.14 -15.59
CA LEU A 81 1.11 9.30 -16.35
C LEU A 81 -0.36 9.57 -16.09
N GLU A 82 -1.15 8.56 -15.70
CA GLU A 82 -2.56 8.75 -15.32
C GLU A 82 -2.69 9.63 -14.07
N LEU A 83 -1.78 9.48 -13.10
CA LEU A 83 -1.76 10.31 -11.90
C LEU A 83 -1.25 11.72 -12.17
N LEU A 84 -0.32 11.87 -13.11
CA LEU A 84 0.30 13.16 -13.45
C LEU A 84 -0.57 14.02 -14.37
N TYR A 85 -1.30 13.40 -15.29
CA TYR A 85 -2.01 14.10 -16.36
C TYR A 85 -3.50 13.74 -16.48
N GLY A 86 -3.92 12.59 -15.94
CA GLY A 86 -5.27 12.05 -16.13
C GLY A 86 -6.34 12.66 -15.22
N GLN A 87 -5.96 13.34 -14.14
CA GLN A 87 -6.89 13.87 -13.12
C GLN A 87 -7.98 12.85 -12.70
N PRO A 88 -7.58 11.71 -12.12
CA PRO A 88 -8.51 10.64 -11.79
C PRO A 88 -9.57 11.11 -10.79
N GLU A 89 -10.80 10.58 -10.94
CA GLU A 89 -11.93 10.94 -10.04
C GLU A 89 -11.74 10.35 -8.64
N ASP A 90 -11.08 9.19 -8.55
CA ASP A 90 -10.86 8.44 -7.32
C ASP A 90 -9.43 8.58 -6.81
N ALA A 91 -9.26 8.37 -5.50
CA ALA A 91 -7.94 8.30 -4.90
C ALA A 91 -7.20 7.05 -5.39
N CYS A 92 -6.03 7.27 -5.99
CA CYS A 92 -5.24 6.21 -6.58
C CYS A 92 -3.74 6.38 -6.27
N TYR A 93 -2.99 5.30 -6.47
CA TYR A 93 -1.55 5.30 -6.26
C TYR A 93 -0.84 4.49 -7.34
N THR A 94 0.44 4.78 -7.52
CA THR A 94 1.36 3.95 -8.29
C THR A 94 2.71 3.85 -7.57
N VAL A 95 3.51 2.86 -7.96
CA VAL A 95 4.88 2.68 -7.50
C VAL A 95 5.79 2.68 -8.72
N ILE A 96 6.81 3.52 -8.67
CA ILE A 96 7.90 3.56 -9.63
C ILE A 96 9.09 2.85 -8.95
N ASP A 97 9.53 1.76 -9.55
CA ASP A 97 10.70 1.00 -9.13
C ASP A 97 11.73 1.02 -10.26
N ASP A 98 12.84 1.75 -10.05
CA ASP A 98 13.98 1.81 -10.98
C ASP A 98 15.14 0.91 -10.52
N GLY A 99 14.87 -0.06 -9.62
CA GLY A 99 15.84 -1.03 -9.11
C GLY A 99 16.79 -0.49 -8.02
N GLU A 100 17.11 0.81 -8.04
CA GLU A 100 17.90 1.46 -6.98
C GLU A 100 17.04 2.31 -6.04
N VAL A 101 15.94 2.86 -6.56
CA VAL A 101 15.04 3.76 -5.83
C VAL A 101 13.60 3.32 -6.07
N GLN A 102 12.88 3.07 -4.97
CA GLN A 102 11.45 2.85 -4.98
C GLN A 102 10.73 4.12 -4.53
N GLN A 103 9.83 4.62 -5.37
CA GLN A 103 9.05 5.82 -5.13
C GLN A 103 7.58 5.50 -5.29
N MET A 104 6.77 6.01 -4.37
CA MET A 104 5.33 5.88 -4.43
C MET A 104 4.69 7.23 -4.74
N LEU A 105 3.82 7.25 -5.72
CA LEU A 105 3.00 8.40 -6.07
C LEU A 105 1.58 8.15 -5.57
N VAL A 106 1.05 9.07 -4.77
CA VAL A 106 -0.31 9.00 -4.23
C VAL A 106 -1.08 10.24 -4.69
N TYR A 107 -2.19 10.01 -5.36
CA TYR A 107 -3.12 11.06 -5.75
C TYR A 107 -4.30 11.13 -4.78
N LEU A 108 -4.56 12.34 -4.27
CA LEU A 108 -5.74 12.68 -3.47
C LEU A 108 -6.66 13.58 -4.31
N PRO A 109 -7.89 13.17 -4.63
CA PRO A 109 -8.83 13.99 -5.38
C PRO A 109 -9.17 15.29 -4.65
N ALA A 110 -9.73 16.25 -5.38
CA ALA A 110 -10.19 17.51 -4.78
C ALA A 110 -11.15 17.25 -3.61
N SER A 111 -11.08 18.13 -2.61
CA SER A 111 -11.82 18.06 -1.34
C SER A 111 -11.56 16.79 -0.50
N THR A 112 -10.59 15.98 -0.88
CA THR A 112 -10.24 14.75 -0.15
C THR A 112 -9.03 14.99 0.73
N LEU A 113 -9.17 14.62 2.00
CA LEU A 113 -8.16 14.73 3.07
C LEU A 113 -8.25 13.53 3.99
N GLY A 114 -7.28 13.39 4.89
CA GLY A 114 -7.30 12.41 5.96
C GLY A 114 -6.12 11.45 5.94
N ALA A 115 -6.34 10.24 6.47
CA ALA A 115 -5.27 9.31 6.77
C ALA A 115 -4.97 8.39 5.58
N THR A 116 -3.75 8.49 5.04
CA THR A 116 -3.21 7.51 4.09
C THR A 116 -2.38 6.49 4.85
N THR A 117 -2.77 5.22 4.82
CA THR A 117 -2.03 4.12 5.43
C THR A 117 -1.48 3.23 4.34
N VAL A 118 -0.19 2.94 4.41
CA VAL A 118 0.50 2.03 3.49
C VAL A 118 1.08 0.91 4.33
N GLU A 119 0.76 -0.32 3.97
CA GLU A 119 1.28 -1.51 4.63
C GLU A 119 1.68 -2.56 3.60
N SER A 120 2.82 -3.20 3.83
CA SER A 120 3.22 -4.36 3.05
C SER A 120 2.40 -5.57 3.49
N VAL A 121 1.70 -6.17 2.54
CA VAL A 121 0.96 -7.42 2.71
C VAL A 121 1.92 -8.56 2.41
N ASP A 122 2.31 -9.30 3.43
CA ASP A 122 2.97 -10.58 3.23
C ASP A 122 1.93 -11.61 2.74
N PRO A 123 2.01 -12.10 1.49
CA PRO A 123 1.08 -13.09 0.98
C PRO A 123 1.11 -14.39 1.79
N LEU A 124 2.24 -14.70 2.45
CA LEU A 124 2.33 -15.86 3.35
C LEU A 124 1.59 -15.61 4.66
N ALA A 125 1.56 -14.38 5.18
CA ALA A 125 0.81 -14.07 6.39
C ALA A 125 -0.70 -14.34 6.22
N ALA A 126 -1.24 -14.12 5.01
CA ALA A 126 -2.62 -14.48 4.70
C ALA A 126 -2.85 -16.01 4.70
N LEU A 127 -1.89 -16.79 4.18
CA LEU A 127 -1.92 -18.27 4.20
C LEU A 127 -1.83 -18.83 5.63
N PHE A 128 -1.07 -18.19 6.52
CA PHE A 128 -0.94 -18.57 7.93
C PHE A 128 -2.00 -17.96 8.85
N SER A 129 -2.90 -17.13 8.32
CA SER A 129 -4.06 -16.66 9.09
C SER A 129 -4.99 -17.83 9.45
N PRO A 130 -5.81 -17.74 10.52
CA PRO A 130 -6.76 -18.78 10.88
C PRO A 130 -7.70 -19.16 9.71
N ALA A 131 -8.10 -18.18 8.90
CA ALA A 131 -8.88 -18.40 7.70
C ALA A 131 -8.09 -19.11 6.59
N GLY A 132 -6.83 -18.72 6.36
CA GLY A 132 -5.94 -19.36 5.40
C GLY A 132 -5.65 -20.83 5.74
N ILE A 133 -5.42 -21.13 7.03
CA ILE A 133 -5.22 -22.49 7.52
C ILE A 133 -6.47 -23.35 7.29
N ALA A 134 -7.67 -22.81 7.54
CA ALA A 134 -8.91 -23.54 7.31
C ALA A 134 -9.11 -23.91 5.82
N ILE A 135 -8.77 -22.99 4.90
CA ILE A 135 -8.82 -23.23 3.46
C ILE A 135 -7.83 -24.32 3.05
N MET A 136 -6.59 -24.26 3.55
CA MET A 136 -5.54 -25.25 3.28
C MET A 136 -5.94 -26.66 3.73
N ILE A 137 -6.49 -26.79 4.94
CA ILE A 137 -6.98 -28.07 5.46
C ILE A 137 -8.11 -28.62 4.57
N GLY A 138 -9.05 -27.77 4.17
CA GLY A 138 -10.15 -28.13 3.27
C GLY A 138 -9.65 -28.62 1.91
N ALA A 139 -8.66 -27.93 1.33
CA ALA A 139 -8.06 -28.31 0.05
C ALA A 139 -7.35 -29.67 0.13
N VAL A 140 -6.58 -29.93 1.19
CA VAL A 140 -5.91 -31.22 1.42
C VAL A 140 -6.91 -32.35 1.59
N ALA A 141 -8.01 -32.12 2.32
CA ALA A 141 -9.06 -33.12 2.50
C ALA A 141 -9.76 -33.48 1.18
N LEU A 142 -10.02 -32.49 0.33
CA LEU A 142 -10.59 -32.71 -1.01
C LEU A 142 -9.66 -33.52 -1.92
N VAL A 143 -8.36 -33.19 -1.93
CA VAL A 143 -7.36 -33.94 -2.71
C VAL A 143 -7.22 -35.37 -2.20
N ALA A 144 -7.22 -35.59 -0.89
CA ALA A 144 -7.18 -36.93 -0.30
C ALA A 144 -8.43 -37.75 -0.68
N LEU A 145 -9.62 -37.15 -0.61
CA LEU A 145 -10.87 -37.78 -1.04
C LEU A 145 -10.84 -38.16 -2.53
N ALA A 146 -10.40 -37.25 -3.40
CA ALA A 146 -10.26 -37.51 -4.83
C ALA A 146 -9.25 -38.65 -5.11
N GLY A 147 -8.13 -38.67 -4.39
CA GLY A 147 -7.15 -39.75 -4.44
C GLY A 147 -7.76 -41.11 -4.07
N VAL A 148 -8.48 -41.19 -2.94
CA VAL A 148 -9.15 -42.43 -2.50
C VAL A 148 -10.18 -42.90 -3.54
N VAL A 149 -10.97 -41.99 -4.11
CA VAL A 149 -11.97 -42.35 -5.14
C VAL A 149 -11.31 -42.83 -6.43
N ALA A 150 -10.19 -42.20 -6.85
CA ALA A 150 -9.44 -42.61 -8.03
C ALA A 150 -8.78 -43.98 -7.86
N PHE A 151 -8.19 -44.27 -6.70
CA PHE A 151 -7.58 -45.56 -6.40
C PHE A 151 -8.60 -46.68 -6.20
N ARG A 152 -9.81 -46.39 -5.71
CA ARG A 152 -10.88 -47.38 -5.54
C ARG A 152 -11.54 -47.82 -6.87
N LYS A 153 -11.31 -47.08 -7.96
CA LYS A 153 -11.79 -47.42 -9.32
C LYS A 153 -10.81 -48.28 -10.13
N ARG A 154 -9.64 -48.65 -9.58
CA ARG A 154 -8.70 -49.61 -10.18
C ARG A 154 -8.89 -51.01 -9.62
#